data_AF-A0A534BZV0-F1
#
_entry.id   AF-A0A534BZV0-F1
#
_cell.length_a   1.000
_cell.length_b   1.000
_cell.length_c   1.000
_cell.angle_alpha   90.00
_cell.angle_beta   90.00
_cell.angle_gamma   90.00
#
_symmetry.space_group_name_H-M   'P 1'
#
loop_
_entity.id
_entity.type
_entity.pdbx_description
1 polymer ?
#
loop_
_entity_poly.entity_id
_entity_poly.type
_entity_poly.pdbx_seq_one_letter_code
_entity_poly.pdbx_strand_id
1 'polypeptide(L)'
;MTVRSLHLASTTALVSSLLLFSGAPSTRAADPEPAATSPETPAAAPTAPAKPASAADTAAVELPSFRPGLWEYRRTLMRGGKPQVSTTRKCANPGAEMREKIAELKKKNCQFGPLRRNNEHYISSWICQTPAGAMRFRDVLTATDDSSYQDVSETHTAQQISQQKLDARRLGACPGLGAGAPLMPTKPPPRHP
;
A
#
# COMPACT_ATOMS: atom_id res chain seq x y z
N MET A 1 23.90 50.93 -12.63
CA MET A 1 22.77 50.53 -13.49
C MET A 1 21.72 49.88 -12.60
N THR A 2 20.58 50.54 -12.46
CA THR A 2 19.50 50.25 -11.49
C THR A 2 18.27 49.81 -12.26
N VAL A 3 17.69 48.62 -12.01
CA VAL A 3 16.28 48.30 -12.32
C VAL A 3 15.82 47.14 -11.40
N ARG A 4 15.21 47.47 -10.25
CA ARG A 4 13.77 47.43 -9.90
C ARG A 4 13.25 46.08 -9.39
N SER A 5 13.15 46.01 -8.06
CA SER A 5 12.22 45.16 -7.31
C SER A 5 10.77 45.47 -7.70
N LEU A 6 9.95 44.42 -7.86
CA LEU A 6 8.50 44.51 -7.82
C LEU A 6 8.02 43.73 -6.60
N HIS A 7 7.69 44.48 -5.54
CA HIS A 7 6.73 44.05 -4.53
C HIS A 7 5.35 44.02 -5.16
N LEU A 8 4.61 42.92 -4.96
CA LEU A 8 3.16 42.96 -4.99
C LEU A 8 2.63 42.28 -3.73
N ALA A 9 2.18 43.12 -2.80
CA ALA A 9 1.32 42.74 -1.70
C ALA A 9 -0.09 42.44 -2.23
N SER A 10 -0.76 41.44 -1.66
CA SER A 10 -2.23 41.36 -1.69
C SER A 10 -2.74 40.59 -0.48
N THR A 11 -3.03 41.38 0.54
CA THR A 11 -4.23 41.35 1.40
C THR A 11 -4.88 40.00 1.71
N THR A 12 -4.75 39.64 2.98
CA THR A 12 -5.65 38.85 3.83
C THR A 12 -7.14 39.14 3.62
N ALA A 13 -7.95 38.08 3.59
CA ALA A 13 -9.36 38.13 4.00
C ALA A 13 -9.72 36.82 4.74
N LEU A 14 -9.79 36.92 6.07
CA LEU A 14 -10.44 35.97 6.96
C LEU A 14 -11.96 36.11 6.79
N VAL A 15 -12.67 35.00 6.57
CA VAL A 15 -14.12 34.95 6.81
C VAL A 15 -14.44 33.68 7.57
N SER A 16 -14.52 33.82 8.89
CA SER A 16 -15.22 32.90 9.79
C SER A 16 -16.72 33.06 9.58
N SER A 17 -17.46 31.96 9.57
CA SER A 17 -18.91 31.99 9.73
C SER A 17 -19.34 30.83 10.62
N LEU A 18 -19.33 31.10 11.93
CA LEU A 18 -20.16 30.39 12.89
C LEU A 18 -21.62 30.82 12.66
N LEU A 19 -22.51 29.87 12.45
CA LEU A 19 -23.94 30.07 12.68
C LEU A 19 -24.39 29.07 13.75
N LEU A 20 -24.41 29.57 14.97
CA LEU A 20 -25.20 29.06 16.09
C LEU A 20 -26.68 29.37 15.79
N PHE A 21 -27.55 28.37 15.85
CA PHE A 21 -28.98 28.59 16.06
C PHE A 21 -29.39 27.95 17.38
N SER A 22 -29.82 28.83 18.29
CA SER A 22 -30.34 28.58 19.62
C SER A 22 -31.87 28.56 19.64
N GLY A 23 -32.45 27.72 20.50
CA GLY A 23 -33.76 27.87 21.20
C GLY A 23 -35.03 27.60 20.37
N ALA A 24 -35.83 26.54 20.64
CA ALA A 24 -36.83 26.32 21.73
C ALA A 24 -38.14 27.15 21.55
N PRO A 25 -39.33 26.80 22.10
CA PRO A 25 -39.65 25.77 23.11
C PRO A 25 -40.95 24.94 22.85
N SER A 26 -41.18 23.88 23.62
CA SER A 26 -42.54 23.58 24.11
C SER A 26 -42.51 22.69 25.34
N THR A 27 -43.09 23.23 26.40
CA THR A 27 -43.23 22.68 27.75
C THR A 27 -44.59 22.01 27.91
N ARG A 28 -44.60 20.83 28.54
CA ARG A 28 -45.59 20.29 29.51
C ARG A 28 -45.23 18.82 29.73
N ALA A 29 -44.59 18.40 30.82
CA ALA A 29 -45.01 18.44 32.23
C ALA A 29 -46.37 17.78 32.47
N ALA A 30 -46.36 16.49 32.82
CA ALA A 30 -47.10 15.91 33.94
C ALA A 30 -46.77 14.40 34.04
N ASP A 31 -45.85 14.08 34.95
CA ASP A 31 -45.82 12.79 35.64
C ASP A 31 -47.00 12.78 36.64
N PRO A 32 -47.61 11.61 36.94
CA PRO A 32 -47.30 11.04 38.25
C PRO A 32 -47.29 9.49 38.32
N GLU A 33 -46.27 8.94 38.96
CA GLU A 33 -46.31 7.71 39.79
C GLU A 33 -46.13 8.08 41.28
N PRO A 34 -46.26 7.20 42.30
CA PRO A 34 -46.83 5.83 42.39
C PRO A 34 -47.71 5.58 43.65
N ALA A 35 -48.37 4.41 43.75
CA ALA A 35 -48.31 3.54 44.94
C ALA A 35 -49.17 2.24 44.83
N ALA A 36 -48.48 1.09 44.95
CA ALA A 36 -48.87 -0.22 45.52
C ALA A 36 -50.15 -0.92 45.03
N THR A 37 -50.11 -2.14 44.47
CA THR A 37 -49.77 -3.40 45.20
C THR A 37 -49.53 -4.55 44.18
N SER A 38 -48.42 -5.28 44.30
CA SER A 38 -48.04 -6.53 43.58
C SER A 38 -48.74 -7.78 44.18
N PRO A 39 -48.59 -9.06 43.72
CA PRO A 39 -47.66 -9.67 42.73
C PRO A 39 -48.41 -10.59 41.72
N GLU A 40 -47.88 -11.35 40.75
CA GLU A 40 -46.58 -11.96 40.46
C GLU A 40 -46.68 -12.57 39.03
N THR A 41 -45.59 -12.53 38.25
CA THR A 41 -45.12 -13.56 37.27
C THR A 41 -44.28 -12.87 36.18
N PRO A 42 -42.94 -13.05 36.15
CA PRO A 42 -42.08 -12.42 35.16
C PRO A 42 -41.98 -13.27 33.88
N ALA A 43 -42.51 -12.77 32.77
CA ALA A 43 -42.18 -13.29 31.44
C ALA A 43 -40.96 -12.54 30.91
N ALA A 44 -39.81 -13.21 30.94
CA ALA A 44 -38.53 -12.72 30.46
C ALA A 44 -38.61 -12.26 28.99
N ALA A 45 -38.20 -11.03 28.72
CA ALA A 45 -37.91 -10.57 27.37
C ALA A 45 -36.74 -11.39 26.80
N PRO A 46 -36.81 -11.90 25.55
CA PRO A 46 -35.69 -12.60 24.96
C PRO A 46 -34.57 -11.59 24.67
N THR A 47 -33.49 -11.65 25.45
CA THR A 47 -32.20 -11.06 25.12
C THR A 47 -31.74 -11.68 23.81
N ALA A 48 -31.84 -10.91 22.71
CA ALA A 48 -31.23 -11.29 21.45
C ALA A 48 -29.72 -11.50 21.70
N PRO A 49 -29.13 -12.63 21.30
CA PRO A 49 -27.71 -12.84 21.46
C PRO A 49 -26.97 -11.78 20.62
N ALA A 50 -26.15 -10.97 21.29
CA ALA A 50 -25.19 -10.12 20.62
C ALA A 50 -24.32 -11.02 19.74
N LYS A 51 -24.47 -10.88 18.42
CA LYS A 51 -23.62 -11.55 17.43
C LYS A 51 -22.17 -11.24 17.81
N PRO A 52 -21.32 -12.24 18.12
CA PRO A 52 -19.92 -11.96 18.37
C PRO A 52 -19.38 -11.26 17.12
N ALA A 53 -18.84 -10.05 17.31
CA ALA A 53 -18.05 -9.41 16.28
C ALA A 53 -16.95 -10.40 15.95
N SER A 54 -16.99 -10.98 14.75
CA SER A 54 -15.88 -11.76 14.23
C SER A 54 -14.69 -10.82 14.24
N ALA A 55 -13.80 -11.00 15.21
CA ALA A 55 -12.45 -10.50 15.14
C ALA A 55 -11.89 -11.14 13.87
N ALA A 56 -11.93 -10.40 12.77
CA ALA A 56 -11.23 -10.76 11.58
C ALA A 56 -9.76 -10.75 11.98
N ASP A 57 -9.24 -11.94 12.26
CA ASP A 57 -7.83 -12.21 12.36
C ASP A 57 -7.20 -11.54 11.14
N THR A 58 -6.56 -10.39 11.38
CA THR A 58 -5.90 -9.67 10.31
C THR A 58 -4.57 -10.38 10.11
N ALA A 59 -4.65 -11.61 9.58
CA ALA A 59 -3.49 -12.31 9.08
C ALA A 59 -2.84 -11.36 8.07
N ALA A 60 -1.59 -10.98 8.34
CA ALA A 60 -0.84 -10.13 7.45
C ALA A 60 -0.79 -10.81 6.08
N VAL A 61 -1.26 -10.12 5.03
CA VAL A 61 -1.19 -10.65 3.67
C VAL A 61 0.27 -10.92 3.33
N GLU A 62 0.57 -12.15 2.94
CA GLU A 62 1.90 -12.55 2.49
C GLU A 62 2.08 -12.30 0.98
N LEU A 63 3.32 -12.12 0.55
CA LEU A 63 3.68 -12.05 -0.87
C LEU A 63 3.53 -13.43 -1.52
N PRO A 64 3.34 -13.50 -2.86
CA PRO A 64 3.30 -14.78 -3.55
C PRO A 64 4.62 -15.55 -3.40
N SER A 65 4.50 -16.87 -3.32
CA SER A 65 5.63 -17.79 -3.31
C SER A 65 6.00 -18.19 -4.73
N PHE A 66 7.19 -17.78 -5.18
CA PHE A 66 7.72 -18.09 -6.51
C PHE A 66 8.83 -19.13 -6.44
N ARG A 67 8.92 -20.01 -7.44
CA ARG A 67 10.00 -20.99 -7.51
C ARG A 67 11.35 -20.32 -7.81
N PRO A 68 12.41 -20.62 -7.03
CA PRO A 68 13.74 -20.15 -7.37
C PRO A 68 14.23 -20.79 -8.69
N GLY A 69 15.12 -20.10 -9.39
CA GLY A 69 15.71 -20.60 -10.63
C GLY A 69 16.24 -19.49 -11.54
N LEU A 70 16.45 -19.83 -12.81
CA LEU A 70 16.75 -18.84 -13.84
C LEU A 70 15.45 -18.14 -14.25
N TRP A 71 15.41 -16.83 -14.13
CA TRP A 71 14.27 -15.99 -14.48
C TRP A 71 14.64 -15.02 -15.59
N GLU A 72 13.68 -14.75 -16.47
CA GLU A 72 13.69 -13.66 -17.43
C GLU A 72 12.75 -12.55 -16.96
N TYR A 73 13.23 -11.32 -17.06
CA TYR A 73 12.54 -10.11 -16.66
C TYR A 73 12.50 -9.18 -17.86
N ARG A 74 11.31 -8.91 -18.41
CA ARG A 74 11.10 -7.93 -19.48
C ARG A 74 10.43 -6.70 -18.89
N ARG A 75 11.18 -5.60 -18.78
CA ARG A 75 10.68 -4.32 -18.27
C ARG A 75 10.33 -3.41 -19.43
N THR A 76 9.16 -2.78 -19.38
CA THR A 76 8.72 -1.71 -20.27
C THR A 76 8.57 -0.42 -19.46
N LEU A 77 9.30 0.61 -19.85
CA LEU A 77 9.26 1.95 -19.25
C LEU A 77 8.70 2.95 -20.25
N MET A 78 7.76 3.79 -19.83
CA MET A 78 7.29 4.89 -20.68
C MET A 78 8.23 6.11 -20.51
N ARG A 79 8.96 6.48 -21.57
CA ARG A 79 9.83 7.67 -21.59
C ARG A 79 9.44 8.56 -22.76
N GLY A 80 9.03 9.80 -22.48
CA GLY A 80 8.61 10.76 -23.53
C GLY A 80 7.46 10.24 -24.39
N GLY A 81 6.52 9.51 -23.79
CA GLY A 81 5.38 8.88 -24.49
C GLY A 81 5.72 7.64 -25.32
N LYS A 82 6.98 7.22 -25.37
CA LYS A 82 7.41 6.02 -26.12
C LYS A 82 7.78 4.87 -25.16
N PRO A 83 7.38 3.62 -25.45
CA PRO A 83 7.80 2.47 -24.67
C PRO A 83 9.27 2.15 -24.92
N GLN A 84 10.02 1.96 -23.84
CA GLN A 84 11.41 1.49 -23.84
C GLN A 84 11.45 0.13 -23.16
N VAL A 85 11.89 -0.90 -23.89
CA VAL A 85 11.89 -2.28 -23.40
C VAL A 85 13.31 -2.72 -23.08
N SER A 86 13.52 -3.31 -21.91
CA SER A 86 14.76 -3.99 -21.55
C SER A 86 14.47 -5.39 -21.04
N THR A 87 15.34 -6.33 -21.40
CA THR A 87 15.24 -7.73 -20.94
C THR A 87 16.49 -8.08 -20.17
N THR A 88 16.33 -8.75 -19.04
CA THR A 88 17.43 -9.27 -18.22
C THR A 88 17.12 -10.68 -17.79
N ARG A 89 18.14 -11.53 -17.76
CA ARG A 89 18.04 -12.90 -17.23
C ARG A 89 18.98 -13.03 -16.05
N LYS A 90 18.48 -13.60 -14.96
CA LYS A 90 19.31 -13.88 -13.78
C LYS A 90 18.74 -15.02 -12.95
N CYS A 91 19.60 -15.64 -12.18
CA CYS A 91 19.20 -16.51 -11.11
C CYS A 91 18.55 -15.70 -9.99
N ALA A 92 17.35 -16.08 -9.57
CA ALA A 92 16.57 -15.31 -8.60
C ALA A 92 15.66 -16.20 -7.76
N ASN A 93 15.35 -15.70 -6.56
CA ASN A 93 14.17 -16.08 -5.79
C ASN A 93 13.29 -14.81 -5.68
N PRO A 94 12.32 -14.62 -6.59
CA PRO A 94 11.60 -13.35 -6.68
C PRO A 94 10.91 -12.93 -5.37
N GLY A 95 10.30 -13.87 -4.65
CA GLY A 95 9.66 -13.57 -3.37
C GLY A 95 10.64 -13.10 -2.30
N ALA A 96 11.84 -13.69 -2.25
CA ALA A 96 12.90 -13.25 -1.34
C ALA A 96 13.44 -11.86 -1.72
N GLU A 97 13.71 -11.62 -3.01
CA GLU A 97 14.18 -10.33 -3.51
C GLU A 97 13.16 -9.21 -3.26
N MET A 98 11.86 -9.48 -3.41
CA MET A 98 10.80 -8.52 -3.09
C MET A 98 10.80 -8.16 -1.60
N ARG A 99 10.91 -9.16 -0.71
CA ARG A 99 11.00 -8.92 0.75
C ARG A 99 12.24 -8.10 1.11
N GLU A 100 13.39 -8.44 0.53
CA GLU A 100 14.63 -7.71 0.74
C GLU A 100 14.51 -6.25 0.28
N LYS A 101 13.97 -6.01 -0.92
CA LYS A 101 13.72 -4.66 -1.44
C LYS A 101 12.78 -3.85 -0.54
N ILE A 102 11.69 -4.46 -0.05
CA ILE A 102 10.78 -3.80 0.90
C ILE A 102 11.53 -3.43 2.18
N ALA A 103 12.34 -4.34 2.73
CA ALA A 103 13.12 -4.09 3.94
C ALA A 103 14.15 -2.96 3.72
N GLU A 104 14.82 -2.92 2.57
CA GLU A 104 15.76 -1.86 2.21
C GLU A 104 15.07 -0.50 2.08
N LEU A 105 13.90 -0.46 1.43
CA LEU A 105 13.12 0.78 1.29
C LEU A 105 12.63 1.30 2.64
N LYS A 106 12.20 0.41 3.55
CA LYS A 106 11.85 0.80 4.94
C LYS A 106 13.04 1.41 5.68
N LYS A 107 14.25 0.84 5.53
CA LYS A 107 15.49 1.41 6.11
C LYS A 107 15.80 2.81 5.55
N LYS A 108 15.38 3.10 4.32
CA LYS A 108 15.48 4.41 3.67
C LYS A 108 14.30 5.34 4.00
N ASN A 109 13.57 5.08 5.08
CA ASN A 109 12.43 5.86 5.56
C ASN A 109 11.24 5.93 4.58
N CYS A 110 11.09 4.93 3.69
CA CYS A 110 9.87 4.77 2.92
C CYS A 110 8.78 4.12 3.79
N GLN A 111 7.60 4.75 3.83
CA GLN A 111 6.45 4.31 4.61
C GLN A 111 5.55 3.43 3.74
N PHE A 112 5.42 2.15 4.08
CA PHE A 112 4.55 1.21 3.36
C PHE A 112 3.16 1.18 3.97
N GLY A 113 2.14 1.24 3.12
CA GLY A 113 0.78 0.87 3.49
C GLY A 113 0.65 -0.67 3.65
N PRO A 114 -0.49 -1.14 4.19
CA PRO A 114 -0.76 -2.58 4.26
C PRO A 114 -0.72 -3.24 2.87
N LEU A 115 -0.06 -4.38 2.75
CA LEU A 115 -0.16 -5.21 1.55
C LEU A 115 -1.60 -5.73 1.45
N ARG A 116 -2.23 -5.57 0.28
CA ARG A 116 -3.59 -6.04 0.03
C ARG A 116 -3.55 -7.14 -1.02
N ARG A 117 -4.42 -8.13 -0.90
CA ARG A 117 -4.61 -9.16 -1.91
C ARG A 117 -6.07 -9.19 -2.35
N ASN A 118 -6.29 -9.27 -3.66
CA ASN A 118 -7.56 -9.53 -4.30
C ASN A 118 -7.35 -10.59 -5.38
N ASN A 119 -7.73 -11.84 -5.09
CA ASN A 119 -7.45 -13.01 -5.95
C ASN A 119 -5.95 -13.15 -6.26
N GLU A 120 -5.59 -13.06 -7.54
CA GLU A 120 -4.22 -13.08 -8.09
C GLU A 120 -3.49 -11.74 -8.00
N HIS A 121 -4.15 -10.66 -7.58
CA HIS A 121 -3.57 -9.32 -7.49
C HIS A 121 -3.10 -8.98 -6.09
N TYR A 122 -1.83 -8.62 -5.97
CA TYR A 122 -1.19 -8.16 -4.75
C TYR A 122 -0.86 -6.68 -4.94
N ILE A 123 -1.47 -5.84 -4.11
CA ILE A 123 -1.41 -4.39 -4.23
C ILE A 123 -0.58 -3.85 -3.09
N SER A 124 0.52 -3.21 -3.43
CA SER A 124 1.38 -2.53 -2.45
C SER A 124 1.46 -1.03 -2.78
N SER A 125 1.56 -0.22 -1.75
CA SER A 125 1.72 1.22 -1.88
C SER A 125 2.66 1.73 -0.82
N TRP A 126 3.52 2.67 -1.17
CA TRP A 126 4.42 3.29 -0.21
C TRP A 126 4.75 4.72 -0.59
N ILE A 127 5.25 5.47 0.38
CA ILE A 127 5.66 6.87 0.21
C ILE A 127 7.11 6.99 0.65
N CYS A 128 7.96 7.48 -0.23
CA CYS A 128 9.34 7.84 0.11
C CYS A 128 9.47 9.37 0.12
N GLN A 129 10.13 9.92 1.13
CA GLN A 129 10.49 11.33 1.14
C GLN A 129 11.78 11.54 0.36
N THR A 130 11.79 12.53 -0.53
CA THR A 130 12.98 12.92 -1.31
C THR A 130 13.23 14.42 -1.17
N PRO A 131 14.43 14.94 -1.51
CA PRO A 131 14.67 16.38 -1.50
C PRO A 131 13.72 17.19 -2.40
N ALA A 132 13.15 16.57 -3.44
CA ALA A 132 12.18 17.20 -4.35
C ALA A 132 10.72 17.07 -3.86
N GLY A 133 10.49 16.45 -2.69
CA GLY A 133 9.17 16.22 -2.10
C GLY A 133 8.81 14.74 -1.96
N ALA A 134 7.57 14.50 -1.52
CA ALA A 134 7.04 13.15 -1.32
C ALA A 134 6.80 12.46 -2.66
N MET A 135 7.37 11.27 -2.83
CA MET A 135 7.17 10.40 -3.98
C MET A 135 6.29 9.22 -3.55
N ARG A 136 5.14 9.05 -4.20
CA ARG A 136 4.19 7.98 -3.90
C ARG A 136 4.30 6.88 -4.95
N PHE A 137 4.24 5.65 -4.49
CA PHE A 137 4.35 4.48 -5.34
C PHE A 137 3.14 3.58 -5.15
N ARG A 138 2.73 2.94 -6.23
CA ARG A 138 1.68 1.92 -6.24
C ARG A 138 2.09 0.81 -7.19
N ASP A 139 2.22 -0.39 -6.67
CA ASP A 139 2.53 -1.59 -7.44
C ASP A 139 1.34 -2.55 -7.40
N VAL A 140 1.00 -3.12 -8.55
CA VAL A 140 0.04 -4.21 -8.70
C VAL A 140 0.78 -5.40 -9.30
N LEU A 141 1.04 -6.39 -8.45
CA LEU A 141 1.64 -7.66 -8.81
C LEU A 141 0.53 -8.67 -9.09
N THR A 142 0.45 -9.17 -10.32
CA THR A 142 -0.47 -10.20 -10.75
C THR A 142 0.27 -11.53 -10.87
N ALA A 143 -0.10 -12.52 -10.06
CA ALA A 143 0.54 -13.84 -10.04
C ALA A 143 -0.51 -14.95 -10.01
N THR A 144 -0.66 -15.65 -11.14
CA THR A 144 -1.58 -16.79 -11.33
C THR A 144 -0.92 -18.13 -11.04
N ASP A 145 0.41 -18.19 -11.13
CA ASP A 145 1.22 -19.38 -10.90
C ASP A 145 2.56 -19.03 -10.22
N ASP A 146 3.35 -20.05 -9.88
CA ASP A 146 4.62 -19.90 -9.14
C ASP A 146 5.85 -19.62 -10.05
N SER A 147 5.63 -19.51 -11.36
CA SER A 147 6.65 -19.46 -12.41
C SER A 147 6.53 -18.26 -13.33
N SER A 148 5.52 -17.43 -13.14
CA SER A 148 5.32 -16.20 -13.87
C SER A 148 4.62 -15.16 -13.01
N TYR A 149 4.89 -13.89 -13.28
CA TYR A 149 4.11 -12.78 -12.75
C TYR A 149 4.24 -11.56 -13.63
N GLN A 150 3.28 -10.66 -13.48
CA GLN A 150 3.36 -9.31 -14.01
C GLN A 150 3.33 -8.31 -12.86
N ASP A 151 4.13 -7.26 -12.95
CA ASP A 151 4.11 -6.15 -12.00
C ASP A 151 3.94 -4.84 -12.76
N VAL A 152 2.91 -4.07 -12.40
CA VAL A 152 2.69 -2.72 -12.92
C VAL A 152 2.91 -1.75 -11.77
N SER A 153 3.93 -0.90 -11.94
CA SER A 153 4.37 0.06 -10.93
C SER A 153 4.16 1.47 -11.43
N GLU A 154 3.50 2.28 -10.60
CA GLU A 154 3.30 3.70 -10.83
C GLU A 154 4.06 4.52 -9.81
N THR A 155 4.73 5.57 -10.29
CA THR A 155 5.40 6.56 -9.45
C THR A 155 4.73 7.90 -9.68
N HIS A 156 4.21 8.48 -8.60
CA HIS A 156 3.48 9.74 -8.57
C HIS A 156 4.35 10.80 -7.86
N THR A 157 4.66 11.87 -8.59
CA THR A 157 5.24 13.11 -8.02
C THR A 157 4.24 14.24 -8.15
N ALA A 158 4.58 15.44 -7.63
CA ALA A 158 3.73 16.61 -7.80
C ALA A 158 3.56 17.04 -9.28
N GLN A 159 4.51 16.69 -10.14
CA GLN A 159 4.57 17.15 -11.53
C GLN A 159 4.06 16.13 -12.53
N GLN A 160 4.22 14.83 -12.26
CA GLN A 160 3.92 13.80 -13.24
C GLN A 160 3.63 12.43 -12.59
N ILE A 161 2.96 11.59 -13.36
CA ILE A 161 2.83 10.16 -13.10
C ILE A 161 3.66 9.44 -14.14
N SER A 162 4.51 8.52 -13.70
CA SER A 162 5.22 7.60 -14.56
C SER A 162 4.79 6.17 -14.27
N GLN A 163 4.74 5.35 -15.31
CA GLN A 163 4.35 3.95 -15.21
C GLN A 163 5.43 3.07 -15.82
N GLN A 164 5.65 1.92 -15.19
CA GLN A 164 6.47 0.84 -15.69
C GLN A 164 5.71 -0.49 -15.57
N LYS A 165 5.99 -1.39 -16.50
CA LYS A 165 5.49 -2.77 -16.48
C LYS A 165 6.66 -3.74 -16.49
N LEU A 166 6.57 -4.81 -15.72
CA LEU A 166 7.53 -5.89 -15.67
C LEU A 166 6.79 -7.21 -15.92
N ASP A 167 7.15 -7.92 -16.97
CA ASP A 167 6.73 -9.30 -17.18
C ASP A 167 7.90 -10.21 -16.73
N ALA A 168 7.65 -11.15 -15.82
CA ALA A 168 8.64 -12.06 -15.28
C ALA A 168 8.24 -13.52 -15.54
N ARG A 169 9.20 -14.34 -15.98
CA ARG A 169 8.98 -15.76 -16.25
C ARG A 169 10.19 -16.61 -15.88
N ARG A 170 9.95 -17.74 -15.23
CA ARG A 170 10.98 -18.74 -14.91
C ARG A 170 11.33 -19.53 -16.18
N LEU A 171 12.61 -19.60 -16.49
CA LEU A 171 13.16 -20.34 -17.62
C LEU A 171 13.66 -21.74 -17.25
N GLY A 172 13.84 -22.02 -15.96
CA GLY A 172 14.30 -23.33 -15.48
C GLY A 172 15.14 -23.24 -14.22
N ALA A 173 15.94 -24.27 -13.97
CA ALA A 173 16.97 -24.24 -12.94
C ALA A 173 18.10 -23.28 -13.33
N CYS A 174 18.90 -22.89 -12.35
CA CYS A 174 20.07 -22.06 -12.59
C CYS A 174 21.22 -22.85 -13.21
N PRO A 175 21.85 -22.37 -14.31
CA PRO A 175 23.00 -23.02 -14.89
C PRO A 175 24.18 -23.00 -13.91
N GLY A 176 24.91 -24.12 -13.82
CA GLY A 176 26.09 -24.25 -12.94
C GLY A 176 25.81 -24.55 -11.46
N LEU A 177 24.53 -24.62 -11.06
CA LEU A 177 24.14 -24.90 -9.66
C LEU A 177 23.59 -26.31 -9.44
N GLY A 178 23.50 -27.15 -10.48
CA GLY A 178 22.81 -28.44 -10.40
C GLY A 178 21.33 -28.29 -10.01
N ALA A 179 20.57 -29.38 -10.01
CA ALA A 179 19.26 -29.37 -9.38
C ALA A 179 19.46 -29.33 -7.85
N GLY A 180 19.26 -28.18 -7.21
CA GLY A 180 19.14 -28.10 -5.75
C GLY A 180 20.17 -27.28 -4.97
N ALA A 181 21.14 -26.57 -5.60
CA ALA A 181 22.02 -25.70 -4.82
C ALA A 181 21.32 -24.39 -4.37
N PRO A 182 21.49 -23.95 -3.11
CA PRO A 182 20.95 -22.69 -2.62
C PRO A 182 21.49 -21.49 -3.39
N LEU A 183 20.61 -20.55 -3.76
CA LEU A 183 20.99 -19.24 -4.30
C LEU A 183 21.57 -18.39 -3.15
N MET A 184 22.88 -18.45 -2.93
CA MET A 184 23.56 -17.50 -2.05
C MET A 184 23.75 -16.16 -2.78
N PRO A 185 23.54 -15.02 -2.11
CA PRO A 185 23.92 -13.73 -2.65
C PRO A 185 25.44 -13.70 -2.86
N THR A 186 25.88 -13.65 -4.12
CA THR A 186 27.29 -13.50 -4.45
C THR A 186 27.78 -12.15 -3.94
N LYS A 187 28.63 -12.17 -2.92
CA LYS A 187 29.34 -11.00 -2.42
C LYS A 187 30.12 -10.38 -3.59
N PRO A 188 30.09 -9.04 -3.79
CA PRO A 188 30.86 -8.42 -4.87
C PRO A 188 32.34 -8.74 -4.72
N PRO A 189 33.09 -8.95 -5.81
CA PRO A 189 34.53 -9.14 -5.73
C PRO A 189 35.18 -7.88 -5.14
N PRO A 190 36.27 -8.04 -4.35
CA PRO A 190 36.99 -6.89 -3.83
C PRO A 190 37.53 -6.06 -4.99
N ARG A 191 37.31 -4.74 -4.96
CA ARG A 191 38.01 -3.82 -5.86
C ARG A 191 39.47 -3.81 -5.41
N HIS A 192 40.37 -4.27 -6.29
CA HIS A 192 41.80 -4.11 -6.06
C HIS A 192 42.19 -2.62 -6.21
N PRO A 193 43.16 -2.15 -5.41
CA PRO A 193 43.61 -0.76 -5.38
C PRO A 193 44.31 -0.32 -6.68
#